data_AF-A0A5N6GZ63-F1
#
_entry.id   AF-A0A5N6GZ63-F1
#
_cell.length_a   1.000
_cell.length_b   1.000
_cell.length_c   1.000
_cell.angle_alpha   90.00
_cell.angle_beta   90.00
_cell.angle_gamma   90.00
#
_symmetry.space_group_name_H-M   'P 1'
#
loop_
_entity.id
_entity.type
_entity.pdbx_description
1 polymer ?
#
loop_
_entity_poly.entity_id
_entity_poly.type
_entity_poly.pdbx_seq_one_letter_code
_entity_poly.pdbx_strand_id
1 'polypeptide(L)'
;MALGTAAAVDQFRTAFPGKVVTPEVKPKYQGAVTRPWSQTCWTPAAGYVYLSNVQELTEALAIVKKTGSKFAIRKTGHNPNAGFSSADETAIVLDIRQFQSKELTSDGVARAGSGNTWARCIVTRFDLETHPLINVQYTINLYSPDDHVEINKATVAVQKAMEDDPKTGRAVCSVTTQVSQELYEEVYKSWTEVCKTLPAGCVLHYTIQPMGKAGVEAGKDRGENIMGHESIPQCWWVFTCEWPQEGSDDAVAQQAVNKMSETVHSLAREAGLLLDFKCMSFSMASQRVLGSYGAENIKRMQEAAAKYDPEGVFQKLQYGGFLLRNNV
;
A
#
# COMPACT_ATOMS: atom_id res chain seq x y z
N MET A 1 -31.58 11.30 11.61
CA MET A 1 -31.20 10.50 10.43
C MET A 1 -29.95 11.10 9.82
N ALA A 2 -28.99 10.27 9.42
CA ALA A 2 -27.82 10.74 8.66
C ALA A 2 -28.30 11.35 7.33
N LEU A 3 -27.76 12.50 6.95
CA LEU A 3 -28.13 13.21 5.71
C LEU A 3 -27.62 12.50 4.45
N GLY A 4 -26.61 11.64 4.59
CA GLY A 4 -26.06 10.80 3.54
C GLY A 4 -25.07 11.51 2.61
N THR A 5 -24.59 10.76 1.62
CA THR A 5 -23.50 11.17 0.74
C THR A 5 -23.87 12.31 -0.20
N ALA A 6 -25.10 12.37 -0.71
CA ALA A 6 -25.56 13.50 -1.54
C ALA A 6 -25.48 14.84 -0.78
N ALA A 7 -25.96 14.87 0.47
CA ALA A 7 -25.87 16.06 1.31
C ALA A 7 -24.42 16.44 1.67
N ALA A 8 -23.51 15.47 1.74
CA ALA A 8 -22.08 15.74 1.90
C ALA A 8 -21.50 16.42 0.67
N VAL A 9 -21.82 15.92 -0.54
CA VAL A 9 -21.38 16.55 -1.81
C VAL A 9 -21.82 18.01 -1.88
N ASP A 10 -23.07 18.32 -1.54
CA ASP A 10 -23.57 19.70 -1.57
C ASP A 10 -22.84 20.59 -0.56
N GLN A 11 -22.62 20.11 0.67
CA GLN A 11 -21.83 20.85 1.67
C GLN A 11 -20.38 21.03 1.24
N PHE A 12 -19.76 20.04 0.60
CA PHE A 12 -18.42 20.17 0.03
C PHE A 12 -18.34 21.20 -1.09
N ARG A 13 -19.34 21.26 -1.98
CA ARG A 13 -19.40 22.25 -3.07
C ARG A 13 -19.45 23.68 -2.51
N THR A 14 -20.15 23.88 -1.39
CA THR A 14 -20.20 25.17 -0.69
C THR A 14 -18.89 25.48 0.05
N ALA A 15 -18.36 24.53 0.82
CA ALA A 15 -17.17 24.74 1.65
C ALA A 15 -15.87 24.85 0.83
N PHE A 16 -15.78 24.12 -0.29
CA PHE A 16 -14.57 24.04 -1.11
C PHE A 16 -14.85 24.33 -2.60
N PRO A 17 -15.21 25.59 -2.96
CA PRO A 17 -15.49 25.95 -4.34
C PRO A 17 -14.33 25.60 -5.28
N GLY A 18 -14.63 24.90 -6.38
CA GLY A 18 -13.64 24.49 -7.38
C GLY A 18 -12.77 23.28 -6.99
N LYS A 19 -12.93 22.72 -5.79
CA LYS A 19 -12.16 21.57 -5.29
C LYS A 19 -12.95 20.26 -5.26
N VAL A 20 -14.19 20.27 -5.72
CA VAL A 20 -15.08 19.10 -5.74
C VAL A 20 -15.30 18.65 -7.18
N VAL A 21 -15.03 17.38 -7.46
CA VAL A 21 -15.25 16.75 -8.76
C VAL A 21 -16.28 15.64 -8.61
N THR A 22 -17.35 15.72 -9.37
CA THR A 22 -18.51 14.82 -9.34
C THR A 22 -18.84 14.35 -10.77
N PRO A 23 -19.69 13.33 -10.96
CA PRO A 23 -19.96 12.71 -12.27
C PRO A 23 -20.40 13.68 -13.38
N GLU A 24 -20.97 14.83 -13.02
CA GLU A 24 -21.43 15.86 -13.95
C GLU A 24 -20.25 16.57 -14.68
N VAL A 25 -19.04 16.52 -14.13
CA VAL A 25 -17.82 17.13 -14.71
C VAL A 25 -16.98 16.06 -15.41
N LYS A 26 -17.54 15.43 -16.44
CA LYS A 26 -17.05 14.17 -17.05
C LYS A 26 -15.53 14.04 -17.25
N PRO A 27 -14.80 14.99 -17.89
CA PRO A 27 -13.36 14.79 -18.13
C PRO A 27 -12.53 14.79 -16.83
N LYS A 28 -12.87 15.67 -15.89
CA LYS A 28 -12.19 15.73 -14.57
C LYS A 28 -12.56 14.52 -13.72
N TYR A 29 -13.81 14.06 -13.82
CA TYR A 29 -14.30 12.90 -13.09
C TYR A 29 -13.60 11.62 -13.57
N GLN A 30 -13.50 11.39 -14.88
CA GLN A 30 -12.79 10.24 -15.40
C GLN A 30 -11.32 10.22 -14.95
N GLY A 31 -10.63 11.35 -15.05
CA GLY A 31 -9.25 11.46 -14.55
C GLY A 31 -9.12 11.31 -13.03
N ALA A 32 -10.19 11.49 -12.26
CA ALA A 32 -10.22 11.21 -10.83
C ALA A 32 -10.48 9.73 -10.53
N VAL A 33 -11.32 9.06 -11.32
CA VAL A 33 -11.61 7.62 -11.24
C VAL A 33 -10.38 6.79 -11.59
N THR A 34 -9.73 7.09 -12.71
CA THR A 34 -8.59 6.31 -13.22
C THR A 34 -7.25 6.69 -12.57
N ARG A 35 -7.30 7.46 -11.48
CA ARG A 35 -6.11 8.00 -10.84
C ARG A 35 -5.30 7.01 -10.00
N PRO A 36 -5.91 6.03 -9.30
CA PRO A 36 -5.14 4.99 -8.63
C PRO A 36 -4.25 4.24 -9.61
N TRP A 37 -3.10 3.80 -9.11
CA TRP A 37 -2.09 3.10 -9.91
C TRP A 37 -2.59 1.75 -10.43
N SER A 38 -3.39 1.03 -9.62
CA SER A 38 -4.01 -0.23 -10.05
C SER A 38 -5.44 0.00 -10.54
N GLN A 39 -5.80 -0.63 -11.66
CA GLN A 39 -7.13 -0.58 -12.25
C GLN A 39 -8.22 -1.20 -11.37
N THR A 40 -7.87 -2.16 -10.52
CA THR A 40 -8.81 -2.75 -9.54
C THR A 40 -9.41 -1.69 -8.61
N CYS A 41 -8.75 -0.53 -8.49
CA CYS A 41 -9.16 0.60 -7.68
C CYS A 41 -9.87 1.72 -8.48
N TRP A 42 -10.12 1.55 -9.79
CA TRP A 42 -10.83 2.52 -10.63
C TRP A 42 -12.34 2.46 -10.41
N THR A 43 -12.76 2.76 -9.18
CA THR A 43 -14.15 2.69 -8.75
C THR A 43 -14.81 4.07 -8.79
N PRO A 44 -16.08 4.19 -9.23
CA PRO A 44 -16.75 5.48 -9.39
C PRO A 44 -17.28 6.03 -8.07
N ALA A 45 -16.48 6.84 -7.35
CA ALA A 45 -16.93 7.49 -6.12
C ALA A 45 -18.01 8.56 -6.36
N ALA A 46 -18.89 8.82 -5.37
CA ALA A 46 -19.92 9.85 -5.48
C ALA A 46 -19.33 11.27 -5.72
N GLY A 47 -18.11 11.49 -5.22
CA GLY A 47 -17.34 12.69 -5.46
C GLY A 47 -15.90 12.58 -4.98
N TYR A 48 -15.04 13.44 -5.54
CA TYR A 48 -13.64 13.58 -5.17
C TYR A 48 -13.40 15.00 -4.67
N VAL A 49 -12.89 15.15 -3.45
CA VAL A 49 -12.61 16.45 -2.81
C VAL A 49 -11.11 16.63 -2.66
N TYR A 50 -10.56 17.67 -3.29
CA TYR A 50 -9.13 17.93 -3.34
C TYR A 50 -8.71 18.93 -2.26
N LEU A 51 -8.06 18.44 -1.21
CA LEU A 51 -7.73 19.19 -0.02
C LEU A 51 -6.25 19.55 0.02
N SER A 52 -5.93 20.79 0.38
CA SER A 52 -4.58 21.34 0.29
C SER A 52 -3.84 21.44 1.62
N ASN A 53 -4.54 21.38 2.74
CA ASN A 53 -3.96 21.55 4.06
C ASN A 53 -4.81 20.86 5.15
N VAL A 54 -4.26 20.82 6.36
CA VAL A 54 -4.89 20.18 7.53
C VAL A 54 -6.23 20.84 7.90
N GLN A 55 -6.37 22.15 7.71
CA GLN A 55 -7.60 22.87 8.04
C GLN A 55 -8.76 22.45 7.15
N GLU A 56 -8.53 22.37 5.84
CA GLU A 56 -9.53 21.87 4.87
C GLU A 56 -9.90 20.40 5.14
N LEU A 57 -8.92 19.55 5.49
CA LEU A 57 -9.22 18.16 5.87
C LEU A 57 -10.05 18.07 7.15
N THR A 58 -9.78 18.93 8.14
CA THR A 58 -10.53 18.99 9.38
C THR A 58 -11.98 19.39 9.12
N GLU A 59 -12.20 20.44 8.33
CA GLU A 59 -13.54 20.87 7.91
C GLU A 59 -14.25 19.78 7.09
N ALA A 60 -13.52 19.09 6.20
CA ALA A 60 -14.09 18.01 5.42
C ALA A 60 -14.54 16.83 6.27
N LEU A 61 -13.75 16.44 7.28
CA LEU A 61 -14.12 15.41 8.23
C LEU A 61 -15.31 15.82 9.11
N ALA A 62 -15.47 17.11 9.42
CA ALA A 62 -16.65 17.61 10.12
C ALA A 62 -17.92 17.47 9.26
N ILE A 63 -17.83 17.75 7.95
CA ILE A 63 -18.95 17.52 6.99
C ILE A 63 -19.30 16.03 6.91
N VAL A 64 -18.29 15.16 6.77
CA VAL A 64 -18.46 13.69 6.79
C VAL A 64 -19.19 13.25 8.04
N LYS A 65 -18.73 13.70 9.20
CA LYS A 65 -19.31 13.36 10.50
C LYS A 65 -20.77 13.83 10.62
N LYS A 66 -21.05 15.08 10.25
CA LYS A 66 -22.39 15.67 10.30
C LYS A 66 -23.38 14.96 9.38
N THR A 67 -22.92 14.54 8.21
CA THR A 67 -23.76 13.90 7.19
C THR A 67 -23.86 12.39 7.35
N GLY A 68 -22.91 11.77 8.05
CA GLY A 68 -22.76 10.32 8.13
C GLY A 68 -22.31 9.68 6.81
N SER A 69 -21.74 10.45 5.89
CA SER A 69 -21.24 9.93 4.61
C SER A 69 -20.02 9.04 4.84
N LYS A 70 -19.91 7.97 4.05
CA LYS A 70 -18.70 7.15 4.01
C LYS A 70 -17.61 7.88 3.23
N PHE A 71 -16.35 7.67 3.59
CA PHE A 71 -15.23 8.28 2.90
C PHE A 71 -14.01 7.37 2.77
N ALA A 72 -13.19 7.60 1.75
CA ALA A 72 -11.84 7.05 1.63
C ALA A 72 -10.82 8.18 1.59
N ILE A 73 -9.65 7.98 2.18
CA ILE A 73 -8.53 8.93 2.09
C ILE A 73 -7.61 8.49 0.96
N ARG A 74 -7.37 9.38 0.00
CA ARG A 74 -6.44 9.12 -1.10
C ARG A 74 -5.22 10.03 -1.02
N LYS A 75 -4.06 9.39 -0.87
CA LYS A 75 -2.74 9.97 -1.16
C LYS A 75 -2.43 9.74 -2.64
N THR A 76 -1.34 9.06 -2.97
CA THR A 76 -0.90 8.83 -4.35
C THR A 76 -1.64 7.69 -5.05
N GLY A 77 -2.41 6.87 -4.31
CA GLY A 77 -3.26 5.83 -4.88
C GLY A 77 -2.52 4.55 -5.29
N HIS A 78 -1.41 4.21 -4.64
CA HIS A 78 -0.57 3.05 -4.99
C HIS A 78 -1.00 1.73 -4.33
N ASN A 79 -1.96 1.77 -3.40
CA ASN A 79 -2.49 0.57 -2.78
C ASN A 79 -3.48 -0.11 -3.76
N PRO A 80 -3.32 -1.41 -4.09
CA PRO A 80 -4.15 -2.10 -5.08
C PRO A 80 -5.46 -2.66 -4.50
N ASN A 81 -5.77 -2.42 -3.22
CA ASN A 81 -7.02 -2.87 -2.62
C ASN A 81 -8.14 -1.86 -2.90
N ALA A 82 -9.14 -2.30 -3.65
CA ALA A 82 -10.36 -1.53 -3.91
C ALA A 82 -11.00 -1.09 -2.57
N GLY A 83 -11.44 0.17 -2.51
CA GLY A 83 -12.07 0.73 -1.32
C GLY A 83 -11.11 1.28 -0.26
N PHE A 84 -9.80 1.06 -0.37
CA PHE A 84 -8.83 1.57 0.63
C PHE A 84 -8.47 3.03 0.36
N SER A 85 -8.16 3.32 -0.91
CA SER A 85 -7.89 4.68 -1.41
C SER A 85 -8.83 5.09 -2.55
N SER A 86 -9.86 4.27 -2.79
CA SER A 86 -10.96 4.50 -3.73
C SER A 86 -12.29 4.22 -3.01
N ALA A 87 -13.41 4.51 -3.68
CA ALA A 87 -14.76 4.32 -3.14
C ALA A 87 -15.76 4.12 -4.30
N ASP A 88 -16.94 3.62 -3.99
CA ASP A 88 -18.07 3.56 -4.92
C ASP A 88 -18.98 4.79 -4.78
N GLU A 89 -20.08 4.80 -5.54
CA GLU A 89 -21.07 5.87 -5.62
C GLU A 89 -21.80 6.16 -4.29
N THR A 90 -21.58 5.34 -3.26
CA THR A 90 -22.12 5.56 -1.92
C THR A 90 -21.20 6.38 -1.02
N ALA A 91 -19.97 6.68 -1.46
CA ALA A 91 -18.93 7.29 -0.63
C ALA A 91 -18.12 8.38 -1.35
N ILE A 92 -17.38 9.18 -0.57
CA ILE A 92 -16.54 10.29 -1.06
C ILE A 92 -15.06 9.94 -0.95
N VAL A 93 -14.25 10.38 -1.91
CA VAL A 93 -12.79 10.32 -1.80
C VAL A 93 -12.24 11.68 -1.37
N LEU A 94 -11.62 11.73 -0.19
CA LEU A 94 -10.87 12.88 0.30
C LEU A 94 -9.42 12.76 -0.17
N ASP A 95 -9.03 13.61 -1.11
CA ASP A 95 -7.72 13.58 -1.77
C ASP A 95 -6.77 14.59 -1.11
N ILE A 96 -5.71 14.09 -0.47
CA ILE A 96 -4.79 14.89 0.35
C ILE A 96 -3.39 15.01 -0.26
N ARG A 97 -3.24 14.78 -1.57
CA ARG A 97 -1.91 14.77 -2.22
C ARG A 97 -1.18 16.10 -2.21
N GLN A 98 -1.89 17.18 -2.01
CA GLN A 98 -1.32 18.51 -1.93
C GLN A 98 -0.60 18.76 -0.60
N PHE A 99 -0.65 17.81 0.35
CA PHE A 99 0.09 17.88 1.61
C PHE A 99 1.58 17.59 1.35
N GLN A 100 2.26 18.47 0.60
CA GLN A 100 3.62 18.28 0.09
C GLN A 100 4.68 19.10 0.84
N SER A 101 4.35 19.55 2.06
CA SER A 101 5.32 20.22 2.94
C SER A 101 6.55 19.34 3.13
N LYS A 102 7.71 19.98 3.23
CA LYS A 102 9.01 19.35 3.47
C LYS A 102 9.81 20.30 4.36
N GLU A 103 10.37 19.77 5.43
CA GLU A 103 11.23 20.49 6.36
C GLU A 103 12.34 19.53 6.79
N LEU A 104 13.59 19.98 6.74
CA LEU A 104 14.70 19.34 7.43
C LEU A 104 15.04 20.25 8.61
N THR A 105 14.82 19.74 9.81
CA THR A 105 15.11 20.45 11.06
C THR A 105 16.62 20.55 11.32
N SER A 106 17.03 21.46 12.20
CA SER A 106 18.46 21.67 12.51
C SER A 106 19.11 20.46 13.20
N ASP A 107 18.33 19.57 13.82
CA ASP A 107 18.77 18.31 14.41
C ASP A 107 18.76 17.12 13.43
N GLY A 108 18.54 17.38 12.14
CA GLY A 108 18.59 16.35 11.09
C GLY A 108 17.33 15.51 10.94
N VAL A 109 16.22 15.91 11.57
CA VAL A 109 14.93 15.24 11.43
C VAL A 109 14.19 15.78 10.19
N ALA A 110 13.89 14.89 9.26
CA ALA A 110 13.06 15.20 8.10
C ALA A 110 11.56 15.10 8.46
N ARG A 111 10.80 16.17 8.22
CA ARG A 111 9.34 16.19 8.29
C ARG A 111 8.78 16.37 6.89
N ALA A 112 7.96 15.42 6.47
CA ALA A 112 7.33 15.46 5.16
C ALA A 112 5.81 15.30 5.29
N GLY A 113 5.08 16.18 4.62
CA GLY A 113 3.65 16.06 4.47
C GLY A 113 3.27 14.75 3.78
N SER A 114 2.11 14.21 4.16
CA SER A 114 1.65 12.90 3.72
C SER A 114 1.46 12.79 2.21
N GLY A 115 1.30 13.89 1.47
CA GLY A 115 1.08 13.92 0.02
C GLY A 115 2.34 13.71 -0.84
N ASN A 116 3.54 13.77 -0.26
CA ASN A 116 4.78 13.61 -1.03
C ASN A 116 4.98 12.18 -1.58
N THR A 117 5.66 12.04 -2.71
CA THR A 117 6.14 10.75 -3.26
C THR A 117 7.61 10.52 -2.92
N TRP A 118 8.09 9.27 -2.97
CA TRP A 118 9.50 8.94 -2.72
C TRP A 118 10.46 9.77 -3.58
N ALA A 119 10.20 9.85 -4.88
CA ALA A 119 10.98 10.66 -5.83
C ALA A 119 10.98 12.18 -5.51
N ARG A 120 10.02 12.69 -4.74
CA ARG A 120 9.94 14.10 -4.32
C ARG A 120 10.50 14.36 -2.92
N CYS A 121 10.70 13.31 -2.11
CA CYS A 121 11.22 13.41 -0.74
C CYS A 121 12.71 13.09 -0.62
N ILE A 122 13.26 12.32 -1.56
CA ILE A 122 14.63 11.80 -1.54
C ILE A 122 15.13 12.08 -2.96
N VAL A 123 15.87 13.16 -3.23
CA VAL A 123 17.33 13.27 -3.09
C VAL A 123 17.71 14.76 -3.02
N THR A 124 18.50 15.18 -2.02
CA THR A 124 19.11 16.52 -2.01
C THR A 124 20.64 16.49 -2.11
N ARG A 125 21.28 15.34 -1.87
CA ARG A 125 22.72 15.12 -1.98
C ARG A 125 23.04 13.61 -1.93
N PHE A 126 24.03 13.18 -2.69
CA PHE A 126 24.73 11.91 -2.48
C PHE A 126 26.15 12.22 -2.00
N ASP A 127 26.53 11.68 -0.86
CA ASP A 127 27.92 11.56 -0.45
C ASP A 127 28.29 10.08 -0.53
N LEU A 128 29.36 9.75 -1.27
CA LEU A 128 29.91 8.40 -1.32
C LEU A 128 31.05 8.31 -0.30
N GLU A 129 30.91 7.43 0.69
CA GLU A 129 31.98 7.03 1.59
C GLU A 129 32.18 5.51 1.49
N THR A 130 33.43 5.06 1.52
CA THR A 130 33.77 3.64 1.54
C THR A 130 33.79 3.14 2.98
N HIS A 131 32.82 2.31 3.33
CA HIS A 131 32.79 1.58 4.61
C HIS A 131 33.39 0.16 4.44
N PRO A 132 33.92 -0.46 5.51
CA PRO A 132 34.27 -1.87 5.50
C PRO A 132 33.07 -2.72 5.09
N LEU A 133 33.29 -3.74 4.25
CA LEU A 133 32.25 -4.64 3.77
C LEU A 133 31.46 -5.26 4.95
N ILE A 134 30.19 -4.88 5.06
CA ILE A 134 29.18 -5.61 5.82
C ILE A 134 28.45 -6.48 4.79
N ASN A 135 28.50 -7.81 4.94
CA ASN A 135 27.76 -8.72 4.06
C ASN A 135 26.24 -8.58 4.32
N VAL A 136 25.60 -7.67 3.60
CA VAL A 136 24.14 -7.56 3.51
C VAL A 136 23.75 -7.89 2.07
N GLN A 137 22.95 -8.93 1.87
CA GLN A 137 22.47 -9.30 0.53
C GLN A 137 21.42 -8.30 0.05
N TYR A 138 21.86 -7.44 -0.87
CA TYR A 138 21.03 -6.74 -1.84
C TYR A 138 21.62 -7.03 -3.22
N THR A 139 20.79 -7.20 -4.25
CA THR A 139 21.27 -7.15 -5.63
C THR A 139 21.32 -5.68 -6.04
N ILE A 140 22.47 -5.03 -5.86
CA ILE A 140 22.76 -3.78 -6.55
C ILE A 140 23.45 -4.16 -7.84
N ASN A 141 22.76 -3.96 -8.96
CA ASN A 141 23.41 -3.96 -10.26
C ASN A 141 24.14 -2.61 -10.38
N LEU A 142 25.42 -2.60 -10.00
CA LEU A 142 26.31 -1.48 -10.23
C LEU A 142 26.78 -1.58 -11.68
N TYR A 143 26.36 -0.63 -12.50
CA TYR A 143 26.83 -0.50 -13.86
C TYR A 143 27.95 0.52 -13.91
N SER A 144 28.92 0.33 -14.81
CA SER A 144 30.01 1.28 -14.98
C SER A 144 29.45 2.66 -15.35
N PRO A 145 30.01 3.78 -14.83
CA PRO A 145 29.72 5.12 -15.35
C PRO A 145 29.97 5.22 -16.85
N ASP A 146 30.88 4.39 -17.39
CA ASP A 146 31.20 4.32 -18.81
C ASP A 146 30.05 3.72 -19.65
N ASP A 147 29.16 2.92 -19.02
CA ASP A 147 28.01 2.27 -19.67
C ASP A 147 26.72 3.11 -19.62
N HIS A 148 26.81 4.38 -19.18
CA HIS A 148 25.66 5.28 -19.04
C HIS A 148 24.80 5.38 -20.31
N VAL A 149 25.39 5.22 -21.51
CA VAL A 149 24.65 5.21 -22.77
C VAL A 149 23.69 4.02 -22.87
N GLU A 150 24.14 2.80 -22.56
CA GLU A 150 23.30 1.61 -22.63
C GLU A 150 22.31 1.53 -21.47
N ILE A 151 22.70 2.01 -20.28
CA ILE A 151 21.78 2.14 -19.13
C ILE A 151 20.66 3.13 -19.44
N ASN A 152 20.99 4.30 -20.02
CA ASN A 152 19.99 5.29 -20.42
C ASN A 152 19.09 4.76 -21.54
N LYS A 153 19.64 4.01 -22.51
CA LYS A 153 18.84 3.33 -23.54
C LYS A 153 17.89 2.31 -22.93
N ALA A 154 18.36 1.44 -22.04
CA ALA A 154 17.54 0.45 -21.35
C ALA A 154 16.45 1.12 -20.50
N THR A 155 16.79 2.18 -19.77
CA THR A 155 15.85 2.95 -18.95
C THR A 155 14.79 3.63 -19.80
N VAL A 156 15.18 4.26 -20.92
CA VAL A 156 14.23 4.86 -21.88
C VAL A 156 13.38 3.78 -22.56
N ALA A 157 13.95 2.61 -22.87
CA ALA A 157 13.20 1.51 -23.46
C ALA A 157 12.17 0.91 -22.49
N VAL A 158 12.54 0.73 -21.22
CA VAL A 158 11.63 0.33 -20.14
C VAL A 158 10.53 1.38 -19.97
N GLN A 159 10.88 2.67 -19.87
CA GLN A 159 9.89 3.74 -19.76
C GLN A 159 8.93 3.75 -20.96
N LYS A 160 9.44 3.66 -22.19
CA LYS A 160 8.60 3.58 -23.40
C LYS A 160 7.71 2.35 -23.42
N ALA A 161 8.22 1.19 -23.00
CA ALA A 161 7.43 -0.02 -22.89
C ALA A 161 6.34 0.10 -21.82
N MET A 162 6.59 0.83 -20.73
CA MET A 162 5.60 1.12 -19.68
C MET A 162 4.48 2.08 -20.15
N GLU A 163 4.74 2.99 -21.10
CA GLU A 163 3.70 3.88 -21.63
C GLU A 163 2.60 3.10 -22.39
N ASP A 164 2.96 1.96 -22.97
CA ASP A 164 2.08 1.10 -23.76
C ASP A 164 1.77 -0.25 -23.07
N ASP A 165 2.22 -0.47 -21.82
CA ASP A 165 2.02 -1.76 -21.13
C ASP A 165 0.52 -1.91 -20.74
N PRO A 166 -0.21 -2.86 -21.33
CA PRO A 166 -1.62 -3.06 -21.01
C PRO A 166 -1.83 -3.68 -19.62
N LYS A 167 -0.75 -4.13 -18.94
CA LYS A 167 -0.79 -4.70 -17.58
C LYS A 167 -1.14 -3.64 -16.56
N THR A 168 -2.29 -3.80 -15.95
CA THR A 168 -2.93 -2.72 -15.20
C THR A 168 -3.70 -3.20 -13.98
N GLY A 169 -4.00 -4.51 -13.91
CA GLY A 169 -4.42 -5.20 -12.68
C GLY A 169 -3.22 -5.66 -11.86
N ARG A 170 -3.33 -5.56 -10.52
CA ARG A 170 -2.32 -6.11 -9.58
C ARG A 170 -3.00 -6.85 -8.44
N ALA A 171 -2.52 -8.05 -8.19
CA ALA A 171 -2.80 -8.87 -7.02
C ALA A 171 -1.51 -8.98 -6.21
N VAL A 172 -1.56 -8.77 -4.89
CA VAL A 172 -0.42 -8.94 -3.99
C VAL A 172 -0.82 -9.66 -2.70
N CYS A 173 0.01 -10.56 -2.20
CA CYS A 173 -0.14 -11.07 -0.83
C CYS A 173 1.21 -11.15 -0.13
N SER A 174 1.18 -11.20 1.20
CA SER A 174 2.38 -11.41 2.01
C SER A 174 2.29 -12.58 2.97
N VAL A 175 3.42 -13.24 3.20
CA VAL A 175 3.62 -14.28 4.22
C VAL A 175 4.97 -14.00 4.90
N THR A 176 5.08 -14.25 6.21
CA THR A 176 6.34 -14.05 6.94
C THR A 176 6.80 -15.37 7.53
N THR A 177 8.08 -15.69 7.36
CA THR A 177 8.69 -16.92 7.87
C THR A 177 10.04 -16.60 8.50
N GLN A 178 10.58 -17.54 9.26
CA GLN A 178 12.02 -17.59 9.53
C GLN A 178 12.79 -17.92 8.24
N VAL A 179 14.10 -17.68 8.25
CA VAL A 179 15.00 -17.92 7.10
C VAL A 179 15.33 -19.42 6.99
N SER A 180 15.13 -20.02 5.81
CA SER A 180 15.52 -21.41 5.50
C SER A 180 15.79 -21.57 4.01
N GLN A 181 16.93 -22.17 3.66
CA GLN A 181 17.27 -22.46 2.26
C GLN A 181 16.30 -23.48 1.66
N GLU A 182 16.01 -24.55 2.40
CA GLU A 182 15.13 -25.63 1.95
C GLU A 182 13.73 -25.09 1.62
N LEU A 183 13.20 -24.23 2.50
CA LEU A 183 11.92 -23.56 2.26
C LEU A 183 11.97 -22.70 0.98
N TYR A 184 13.08 -22.01 0.72
CA TYR A 184 13.20 -21.14 -0.45
C TYR A 184 13.19 -21.95 -1.75
N GLU A 185 13.86 -23.10 -1.76
CA GLU A 185 13.88 -24.03 -2.89
C GLU A 185 12.49 -24.63 -3.17
N GLU A 186 11.75 -25.03 -2.14
CA GLU A 186 10.38 -25.56 -2.29
C GLU A 186 9.38 -24.49 -2.75
N VAL A 187 9.52 -23.25 -2.27
CA VAL A 187 8.74 -22.12 -2.76
C VAL A 187 9.03 -21.84 -4.23
N TYR A 188 10.30 -21.89 -4.66
CA TYR A 188 10.65 -21.72 -6.07
C TYR A 188 10.06 -22.81 -6.96
N LYS A 189 10.17 -24.09 -6.56
CA LYS A 189 9.55 -25.22 -7.30
C LYS A 189 8.05 -24.99 -7.44
N SER A 190 7.36 -24.67 -6.35
CA SER A 190 5.93 -24.39 -6.35
C SER A 190 5.56 -23.21 -7.26
N TRP A 191 6.33 -22.13 -7.20
CA TRP A 191 6.15 -20.96 -8.07
C TRP A 191 6.27 -21.33 -9.55
N THR A 192 7.26 -22.15 -9.94
CA THR A 192 7.40 -22.58 -11.34
C THR A 192 6.20 -23.37 -11.84
N GLU A 193 5.57 -24.20 -11.00
CA GLU A 193 4.36 -24.93 -11.38
C GLU A 193 3.15 -24.01 -11.52
N VAL A 194 2.97 -23.04 -10.62
CA VAL A 194 1.87 -22.06 -10.73
C VAL A 194 2.06 -21.19 -11.98
N CYS A 195 3.29 -20.78 -12.32
CA CYS A 195 3.55 -20.02 -13.54
C CYS A 195 3.10 -20.74 -14.83
N LYS A 196 3.15 -22.07 -14.87
CA LYS A 196 2.70 -22.86 -16.03
C LYS A 196 1.19 -22.84 -16.22
N THR A 197 0.41 -22.52 -15.18
CA THR A 197 -1.05 -22.49 -15.24
C THR A 197 -1.60 -21.10 -15.60
N LEU A 198 -0.73 -20.10 -15.71
CA LEU A 198 -1.15 -18.72 -15.93
C LEU A 198 -1.49 -18.46 -17.41
N PRO A 199 -2.56 -17.68 -17.69
CA PRO A 199 -2.87 -17.20 -19.02
C PRO A 199 -1.73 -16.36 -19.61
N ALA A 200 -1.70 -16.27 -20.94
CA ALA A 200 -0.76 -15.39 -21.63
C ALA A 200 -0.91 -13.94 -21.16
N GLY A 201 0.21 -13.27 -20.86
CA GLY A 201 0.25 -11.89 -20.38
C GLY A 201 0.20 -11.73 -18.85
N CYS A 202 -0.19 -12.77 -18.11
CA CYS A 202 -0.06 -12.77 -16.65
C CYS A 202 1.39 -12.98 -16.23
N VAL A 203 1.88 -12.16 -15.30
CA VAL A 203 3.24 -12.24 -14.74
C VAL A 203 3.13 -12.41 -13.24
N LEU A 204 3.36 -13.64 -12.76
CA LEU A 204 3.53 -13.92 -11.33
C LEU A 204 5.01 -13.85 -10.97
N HIS A 205 5.35 -12.97 -10.04
CA HIS A 205 6.68 -12.86 -9.47
C HIS A 205 6.59 -12.87 -7.94
N TYR A 206 7.73 -13.12 -7.30
CA TYR A 206 7.83 -13.02 -5.85
C TYR A 206 9.09 -12.25 -5.45
N THR A 207 9.03 -11.64 -4.27
CA THR A 207 10.14 -10.94 -3.65
C THR A 207 10.45 -11.56 -2.30
N ILE A 208 11.72 -11.84 -2.07
CA ILE A 208 12.28 -12.21 -0.77
C ILE A 208 12.74 -10.92 -0.11
N GLN A 209 12.09 -10.49 0.98
CA GLN A 209 12.49 -9.30 1.73
C GLN A 209 13.05 -9.74 3.10
N PRO A 210 14.37 -9.90 3.24
CA PRO A 210 14.95 -10.27 4.51
C PRO A 210 14.83 -9.10 5.50
N MET A 211 14.35 -9.42 6.71
CA MET A 211 14.30 -8.50 7.84
C MET A 211 15.17 -9.05 8.96
N GLY A 212 16.25 -8.34 9.27
CA GLY A 212 17.22 -8.74 10.27
C GLY A 212 16.74 -8.46 11.70
N LYS A 213 17.14 -9.33 12.63
CA LYS A 213 16.94 -9.15 14.08
C LYS A 213 17.34 -7.74 14.56
N ALA A 214 18.49 -7.23 14.09
CA ALA A 214 19.00 -5.92 14.48
C ALA A 214 18.03 -4.76 14.14
N GLY A 215 17.28 -4.87 13.03
CA GLY A 215 16.28 -3.87 12.67
C GLY A 215 15.08 -3.87 13.63
N VAL A 216 14.67 -5.04 14.09
CA VAL A 216 13.61 -5.19 15.10
C VAL A 216 14.06 -4.64 16.46
N GLU A 217 15.30 -4.94 16.87
CA GLU A 217 15.89 -4.43 18.12
C GLU A 217 16.04 -2.91 18.09
N ALA A 218 16.57 -2.34 17.01
CA ALA A 218 16.69 -0.89 16.85
C ALA A 218 15.33 -0.17 16.92
N GLY A 219 14.26 -0.79 16.41
CA GLY A 219 12.89 -0.27 16.55
C GLY A 219 12.39 -0.29 18.00
N LYS A 220 12.63 -1.39 18.72
CA LYS A 220 12.29 -1.52 20.15
C LYS A 220 13.00 -0.47 21.00
N ASP A 221 14.28 -0.23 20.75
CA ASP A 221 15.09 0.72 21.52
C ASP A 221 14.66 2.18 21.35
N ARG A 222 13.99 2.52 20.23
CA ARG A 222 13.63 3.91 19.88
C ARG A 222 12.18 4.31 20.14
N GLY A 223 11.30 3.38 20.48
CA GLY A 223 9.90 3.75 20.68
C GLY A 223 8.98 2.64 21.14
N GLU A 224 9.10 1.44 20.55
CA GLU A 224 8.40 0.17 20.86
C GLU A 224 8.25 -0.68 19.58
N ASN A 225 7.49 -1.80 19.64
CA ASN A 225 7.25 -2.70 18.51
C ASN A 225 5.74 -2.95 18.31
N ILE A 226 5.04 -1.94 17.78
CA ILE A 226 3.58 -2.00 17.58
C ILE A 226 3.16 -3.04 16.52
N MET A 227 4.08 -3.45 15.64
CA MET A 227 3.86 -4.45 14.60
C MET A 227 4.02 -5.89 15.12
N GLY A 228 4.50 -6.07 16.35
CA GLY A 228 4.61 -7.41 16.96
C GLY A 228 5.74 -8.27 16.39
N HIS A 229 6.76 -7.68 15.75
CA HIS A 229 7.88 -8.45 15.20
C HIS A 229 8.65 -9.22 16.27
N GLU A 230 8.96 -10.47 15.99
CA GLU A 230 9.89 -11.26 16.79
C GLU A 230 11.34 -10.83 16.54
N SER A 231 12.18 -10.81 17.59
CA SER A 231 13.60 -10.46 17.49
C SER A 231 14.45 -11.63 16.96
N ILE A 232 14.09 -12.11 15.78
CA ILE A 232 14.73 -13.23 15.06
C ILE A 232 14.94 -12.83 13.59
N PRO A 233 15.78 -13.53 12.82
CA PRO A 233 15.84 -13.36 11.37
C PRO A 233 14.51 -13.74 10.71
N GLN A 234 13.98 -12.87 9.87
CA GLN A 234 12.70 -13.07 9.18
C GLN A 234 12.89 -12.90 7.67
N CYS A 235 12.01 -13.55 6.89
CA CYS A 235 11.81 -13.31 5.48
C CYS A 235 10.35 -12.93 5.27
N TRP A 236 10.11 -11.76 4.66
CA TRP A 236 8.78 -11.37 4.20
C TRP A 236 8.67 -11.71 2.72
N TRP A 237 7.84 -12.69 2.44
CA TRP A 237 7.49 -13.10 1.09
C TRP A 237 6.41 -12.16 0.56
N VAL A 238 6.63 -11.65 -0.65
CA VAL A 238 5.60 -10.90 -1.37
C VAL A 238 5.37 -11.58 -2.70
N PHE A 239 4.18 -12.12 -2.91
CA PHE A 239 3.77 -12.67 -4.20
C PHE A 239 2.92 -11.63 -4.91
N THR A 240 3.29 -11.32 -6.16
CA THR A 240 2.56 -10.36 -6.98
C THR A 240 2.24 -10.98 -8.32
N CYS A 241 0.98 -10.90 -8.74
CA CYS A 241 0.57 -11.19 -10.11
C CYS A 241 0.10 -9.90 -10.77
N GLU A 242 0.57 -9.65 -11.99
CA GLU A 242 0.18 -8.51 -12.82
C GLU A 242 -0.38 -9.04 -14.15
N TRP A 243 -1.45 -8.43 -14.67
CA TRP A 243 -2.14 -8.92 -15.87
C TRP A 243 -2.74 -7.79 -16.71
N PRO A 244 -2.90 -8.01 -18.04
CA PRO A 244 -3.51 -7.03 -18.94
C PRO A 244 -5.01 -6.90 -18.74
N GLN A 245 -5.56 -5.73 -19.04
CA GLN A 245 -7.00 -5.44 -18.89
C GLN A 245 -7.87 -6.28 -19.85
N GLU A 246 -7.48 -6.39 -21.12
CA GLU A 246 -8.24 -7.15 -22.12
C GLU A 246 -7.82 -8.63 -22.10
N GLY A 247 -8.82 -9.52 -21.96
CA GLY A 247 -8.62 -10.97 -22.08
C GLY A 247 -8.15 -11.69 -20.81
N SER A 248 -8.07 -11.02 -19.66
CA SER A 248 -7.64 -11.62 -18.39
C SER A 248 -8.79 -11.90 -17.43
N ASP A 249 -8.58 -12.90 -16.58
CA ASP A 249 -9.48 -13.28 -15.49
C ASP A 249 -8.85 -12.85 -14.16
N ASP A 250 -9.39 -11.79 -13.55
CA ASP A 250 -9.00 -11.29 -12.22
C ASP A 250 -8.97 -12.42 -11.18
N ALA A 251 -9.88 -13.40 -11.29
CA ALA A 251 -9.95 -14.52 -10.38
C ALA A 251 -8.74 -15.45 -10.50
N VAL A 252 -8.20 -15.64 -11.71
CA VAL A 252 -7.02 -16.50 -11.94
C VAL A 252 -5.77 -15.88 -11.35
N ALA A 253 -5.54 -14.58 -11.58
CA ALA A 253 -4.39 -13.88 -10.98
C ALA A 253 -4.47 -13.86 -9.46
N GLN A 254 -5.67 -13.63 -8.92
CA GLN A 254 -5.94 -13.70 -7.49
C GLN A 254 -5.71 -15.12 -6.93
N GLN A 255 -6.16 -16.15 -7.63
CA GLN A 255 -5.98 -17.54 -7.24
C GLN A 255 -4.50 -17.94 -7.24
N ALA A 256 -3.71 -17.47 -8.21
CA ALA A 256 -2.27 -17.74 -8.27
C ALA A 256 -1.53 -17.17 -7.04
N VAL A 257 -1.83 -15.93 -6.66
CA VAL A 257 -1.25 -15.28 -5.47
C VAL A 257 -1.72 -15.96 -4.18
N ASN A 258 -3.00 -16.35 -4.09
CA ASN A 258 -3.52 -17.10 -2.94
C ASN A 258 -2.86 -18.47 -2.83
N LYS A 259 -2.71 -19.19 -3.94
CA LYS A 259 -2.07 -20.50 -3.99
C LYS A 259 -0.64 -20.44 -3.47
N MET A 260 0.14 -19.45 -3.89
CA MET A 260 1.50 -19.26 -3.35
C MET A 260 1.48 -18.95 -1.85
N SER A 261 0.57 -18.07 -1.40
CA SER A 261 0.42 -17.76 0.03
C SER A 261 0.12 -19.01 0.87
N GLU A 262 -0.82 -19.84 0.41
CA GLU A 262 -1.24 -21.07 1.07
C GLU A 262 -0.10 -22.11 1.09
N THR A 263 0.60 -22.27 -0.03
CA THR A 263 1.75 -23.18 -0.12
C THR A 263 2.86 -22.78 0.84
N VAL A 264 3.26 -21.50 0.87
CA VAL A 264 4.30 -21.03 1.81
C VAL A 264 3.82 -21.18 3.26
N HIS A 265 2.56 -20.87 3.54
CA HIS A 265 2.00 -21.10 4.87
C HIS A 265 2.05 -22.57 5.30
N SER A 266 1.70 -23.52 4.42
CA SER A 266 1.74 -24.96 4.74
C SER A 266 3.16 -25.43 4.99
N LEU A 267 4.07 -25.16 4.03
CA LEU A 267 5.48 -25.57 4.12
C LEU A 267 6.16 -24.98 5.36
N ALA A 268 5.97 -23.68 5.62
CA ALA A 268 6.56 -23.03 6.78
C ALA A 268 5.94 -23.52 8.10
N ARG A 269 4.64 -23.84 8.12
CA ARG A 269 3.99 -24.41 9.31
C ARG A 269 4.50 -25.81 9.62
N GLU A 270 4.59 -26.67 8.61
CA GLU A 270 5.12 -28.03 8.74
C GLU A 270 6.58 -28.04 9.20
N ALA A 271 7.37 -27.08 8.72
CA ALA A 271 8.77 -26.89 9.14
C ALA A 271 8.94 -26.15 10.49
N GLY A 272 7.87 -25.65 11.12
CA GLY A 272 7.97 -24.85 12.35
C GLY A 272 8.60 -23.46 12.17
N LEU A 273 8.58 -22.92 10.95
CA LEU A 273 9.20 -21.66 10.55
C LEU A 273 8.21 -20.50 10.35
N LEU A 274 6.90 -20.76 10.39
CA LEU A 274 5.87 -19.76 10.13
C LEU A 274 5.82 -18.70 11.24
N LEU A 275 5.73 -17.42 10.84
CA LEU A 275 5.51 -16.28 11.74
C LEU A 275 4.17 -15.63 11.43
N ASP A 276 3.47 -15.14 12.46
CA ASP A 276 2.12 -14.63 12.30
C ASP A 276 2.05 -13.32 11.49
N PHE A 277 3.10 -12.48 11.63
CA PHE A 277 3.19 -11.13 11.08
C PHE A 277 2.86 -11.06 9.58
N LYS A 278 2.05 -10.07 9.19
CA LYS A 278 1.74 -9.76 7.79
C LYS A 278 2.08 -8.32 7.49
N CYS A 279 2.81 -8.09 6.39
CA CYS A 279 3.23 -6.74 6.02
C CYS A 279 2.07 -5.99 5.37
N MET A 280 1.57 -4.94 6.03
CA MET A 280 0.42 -4.17 5.58
C MET A 280 0.56 -3.62 4.15
N SER A 281 1.77 -3.16 3.81
CA SER A 281 2.06 -2.56 2.49
C SER A 281 1.96 -3.56 1.34
N PHE A 282 2.09 -4.86 1.62
CA PHE A 282 2.09 -5.94 0.64
C PHE A 282 0.98 -6.96 0.89
N SER A 283 -0.05 -6.57 1.64
CA SER A 283 -1.18 -7.44 1.96
C SER A 283 -2.42 -7.07 1.18
N MET A 284 -3.19 -8.10 0.84
CA MET A 284 -4.53 -7.95 0.31
C MET A 284 -5.57 -7.68 1.39
N ALA A 285 -6.70 -7.10 0.99
CA ALA A 285 -7.82 -6.80 1.88
C ALA A 285 -8.37 -8.03 2.61
N SER A 286 -8.26 -9.23 2.01
CA SER A 286 -8.65 -10.49 2.62
C SER A 286 -7.74 -10.95 3.76
N GLN A 287 -6.51 -10.42 3.85
CA GLN A 287 -5.57 -10.81 4.88
C GLN A 287 -5.87 -10.08 6.19
N ARG A 288 -5.93 -10.84 7.29
CA ARG A 288 -6.08 -10.32 8.66
C ARG A 288 -4.74 -9.73 9.15
N VAL A 289 -4.40 -8.54 8.66
CA VAL A 289 -3.12 -7.86 8.90
C VAL A 289 -3.00 -7.40 10.34
N LEU A 290 -3.93 -6.60 10.86
CA LEU A 290 -3.83 -6.07 12.23
C LEU A 290 -3.89 -7.19 13.27
N GLY A 291 -4.65 -8.25 12.99
CA GLY A 291 -4.70 -9.45 13.82
C GLY A 291 -3.35 -10.17 13.95
N SER A 292 -2.40 -9.91 13.04
CA SER A 292 -1.05 -10.47 13.12
C SER A 292 -0.10 -9.71 14.06
N TYR A 293 -0.50 -8.56 14.60
CA TYR A 293 0.41 -7.70 15.37
C TYR A 293 0.48 -8.07 16.86
N GLY A 294 -0.27 -9.09 17.28
CA GLY A 294 -0.34 -9.57 18.66
C GLY A 294 -1.43 -8.88 19.49
N ALA A 295 -2.03 -9.63 20.41
CA ALA A 295 -3.19 -9.20 21.18
C ALA A 295 -2.96 -7.91 21.99
N GLU A 296 -1.80 -7.78 22.63
CA GLU A 296 -1.45 -6.58 23.41
C GLU A 296 -1.31 -5.33 22.54
N ASN A 297 -0.71 -5.45 21.35
CA ASN A 297 -0.60 -4.33 20.42
C ASN A 297 -1.98 -3.94 19.87
N ILE A 298 -2.83 -4.92 19.55
CA ILE A 298 -4.21 -4.67 19.13
C ILE A 298 -4.98 -3.92 20.22
N LYS A 299 -4.85 -4.34 21.49
CA LYS A 299 -5.47 -3.66 22.62
C LYS A 299 -5.01 -2.22 22.73
N ARG A 300 -3.70 -1.95 22.60
CA ARG A 300 -3.15 -0.57 22.61
C ARG A 300 -3.69 0.28 21.46
N MET A 301 -3.87 -0.30 20.27
CA MET A 301 -4.51 0.40 19.15
C MET A 301 -5.98 0.71 19.43
N GLN A 302 -6.72 -0.22 20.05
CA GLN A 302 -8.12 -0.01 20.44
C GLN A 302 -8.25 1.08 21.51
N GLU A 303 -7.36 1.10 22.49
CA GLU A 303 -7.29 2.16 23.51
C GLU A 303 -6.99 3.54 22.90
N ALA A 304 -6.03 3.60 21.96
CA ALA A 304 -5.73 4.82 21.23
C ALA A 304 -6.93 5.30 20.39
N ALA A 305 -7.62 4.37 19.71
CA ALA A 305 -8.83 4.69 18.94
C ALA A 305 -9.95 5.22 19.86
N ALA A 306 -10.20 4.58 21.01
CA ALA A 306 -11.20 5.05 21.97
C ALA A 306 -10.86 6.42 22.56
N LYS A 307 -9.56 6.72 22.74
CA LYS A 307 -9.08 8.01 23.28
C LYS A 307 -9.21 9.15 22.29
N TYR A 308 -8.78 8.95 21.04
CA TYR A 308 -8.65 10.03 20.06
C TYR A 308 -9.81 10.12 19.05
N ASP A 309 -10.59 9.05 18.90
CA ASP A 309 -11.78 9.00 18.04
C ASP A 309 -12.95 8.32 18.80
N PRO A 310 -13.46 8.93 19.89
CA PRO A 310 -14.48 8.31 20.76
C PRO A 310 -15.81 8.05 20.03
N GLU A 311 -16.08 8.78 18.95
CA GLU A 311 -17.26 8.56 18.10
C GLU A 311 -17.02 7.49 17.03
N GLY A 312 -15.77 7.07 16.85
CA GLY A 312 -15.35 6.05 15.90
C GLY A 312 -15.54 6.50 14.45
N VAL A 313 -15.32 7.77 14.12
CA VAL A 313 -15.43 8.30 12.75
C VAL A 313 -14.60 7.46 11.77
N PHE A 314 -13.34 7.16 12.08
CA PHE A 314 -12.48 6.35 11.20
C PHE A 314 -12.83 4.86 11.25
N GLN A 315 -13.40 4.38 12.35
CA GLN A 315 -13.86 3.00 12.46
C GLN A 315 -15.28 2.78 11.93
N LYS A 316 -16.07 3.81 11.67
CA LYS A 316 -17.45 3.72 11.17
C LYS A 316 -17.57 4.26 9.76
N LEU A 317 -17.03 5.44 9.49
CA LEU A 317 -17.25 6.17 8.25
C LEU A 317 -16.15 5.95 7.20
N GLN A 318 -14.95 5.52 7.59
CA GLN A 318 -13.98 5.05 6.61
C GLN A 318 -14.57 3.88 5.80
N TYR A 319 -14.47 3.97 4.49
CA TYR A 319 -15.06 3.07 3.51
C TYR A 319 -14.41 1.68 3.59
N GLY A 320 -13.11 1.62 3.30
CA GLY A 320 -12.28 0.41 3.43
C GLY A 320 -10.93 0.69 4.07
N GLY A 321 -10.09 -0.34 4.12
CA GLY A 321 -8.81 -0.32 4.82
C GLY A 321 -8.66 -1.50 5.76
N PHE A 322 -7.46 -1.69 6.27
CA PHE A 322 -7.23 -2.54 7.44
C PHE A 322 -7.70 -1.79 8.68
N LEU A 323 -8.96 -2.02 9.09
CA LEU A 323 -9.60 -1.32 10.19
C LEU A 323 -9.69 -2.22 11.43
N LEU A 324 -9.58 -1.63 12.62
CA LEU A 324 -9.67 -2.37 13.88
C LEU A 324 -11.01 -3.10 14.04
N ARG A 325 -12.10 -2.57 13.49
CA ARG A 325 -13.43 -3.21 13.57
C ARG A 325 -13.54 -4.57 12.89
N ASN A 326 -12.67 -4.89 11.91
CA ASN A 326 -12.85 -6.06 11.04
C ASN A 326 -11.54 -6.72 10.57
N ASN A 327 -10.38 -6.23 11.01
CA ASN A 327 -9.08 -6.76 10.62
C ASN A 327 -8.20 -7.19 11.80
N VAL A 328 -8.74 -7.16 13.03
CA VAL A 328 -8.09 -7.65 14.25
C VAL A 328 -8.43 -9.08 14.53
#